data_AF-A0A2V6YBL5-F1
#
_entry.id   AF-A0A2V6YBL5-F1
#
_cell.length_a   1.000
_cell.length_b   1.000
_cell.length_c   1.000
_cell.angle_alpha   90.00
_cell.angle_beta   90.00
_cell.angle_gamma   90.00
#
_symmetry.space_group_name_H-M   'P 1'
#
loop_
_entity.id
_entity.type
_entity.pdbx_description
1 polymer ?
#
loop_
_entity_poly.entity_id
_entity_poly.type
_entity_poly.pdbx_seq_one_letter_code
_entity_poly.pdbx_strand_id
1 'polypeptide(L)'
;MTTLEREGHSMRRYVDLSALAIGLCAILTATAPTAAQTSGSGTDKITSSSVEKKNETVAYGKKLMSDLDVKIKDLEGQISRDTGAAKADAQRQIKELKVKRAETSKKLDELGRATAQSWESTKRGFADSYKDLQQAYDKAAASLKK
;
A
#
# COMPACT_ATOMS: atom_id res chain seq x y z
N MET A 1 69.40 -0.67 -17.91
CA MET A 1 68.41 -1.34 -18.79
C MET A 1 67.06 -1.24 -18.12
N THR A 2 66.07 -0.83 -18.91
CA THR A 2 64.75 -0.27 -18.56
C THR A 2 63.68 -1.34 -18.32
N THR A 3 62.51 -0.90 -17.81
CA THR A 3 61.14 -1.43 -18.02
C THR A 3 60.54 -2.24 -16.84
N LEU A 4 59.61 -1.67 -16.06
CA LEU A 4 58.11 -1.69 -16.17
C LEU A 4 57.53 -3.03 -15.60
N GLU A 5 56.52 -3.14 -14.74
CA GLU A 5 55.41 -2.34 -14.16
C GLU A 5 55.06 -3.01 -12.82
N ARG A 6 54.92 -2.31 -11.69
CA ARG A 6 53.68 -1.73 -11.13
C ARG A 6 52.42 -2.62 -11.27
N GLU A 7 52.10 -3.37 -10.22
CA GLU A 7 50.72 -3.45 -9.75
C GLU A 7 50.69 -3.63 -8.23
N GLY A 8 50.17 -2.62 -7.56
CA GLY A 8 49.87 -2.66 -6.15
C GLY A 8 48.51 -2.01 -5.94
N HIS A 9 47.56 -2.73 -5.37
CA HIS A 9 46.92 -2.25 -4.16
C HIS A 9 46.20 -3.37 -3.42
N SER A 10 46.46 -3.37 -2.13
CA SER A 10 45.86 -4.19 -1.10
C SER A 10 44.44 -3.70 -0.76
N MET A 11 43.56 -4.66 -0.50
CA MET A 11 42.45 -4.63 0.48
C MET A 11 41.18 -3.78 0.26
N ARG A 12 40.06 -4.52 0.12
CA ARG A 12 38.95 -4.70 1.10
C ARG A 12 37.52 -4.30 0.63
N ARG A 13 36.66 -5.32 0.71
CA ARG A 13 35.20 -5.36 1.03
C ARG A 13 34.24 -5.29 -0.17
N TYR A 14 33.80 -6.45 -0.65
CA TYR A 14 32.58 -7.20 -0.26
C TYR A 14 31.30 -6.62 -0.88
N VAL A 15 30.87 -7.22 -2.01
CA VAL A 15 29.46 -7.44 -2.35
C VAL A 15 29.38 -8.63 -3.31
N ASP A 16 29.05 -9.79 -2.73
CA ASP A 16 28.57 -11.02 -3.40
C ASP A 16 27.43 -10.68 -4.36
N LEU A 17 27.51 -11.05 -5.65
CA LEU A 17 27.03 -12.34 -6.19
C LEU A 17 25.60 -12.65 -5.74
N SER A 18 24.57 -12.45 -6.55
CA SER A 18 24.25 -13.42 -7.60
C SER A 18 23.20 -12.86 -8.56
N ALA A 19 23.58 -12.80 -9.82
CA ALA A 19 22.68 -12.60 -10.94
C ALA A 19 21.95 -13.91 -11.28
N LEU A 20 20.64 -13.85 -11.49
CA LEU A 20 19.94 -14.76 -12.39
C LEU A 20 19.02 -13.93 -13.27
N ALA A 21 19.35 -13.89 -14.56
CA ALA A 21 18.64 -13.15 -15.59
C ALA A 21 17.36 -13.87 -16.04
N ILE A 22 16.28 -13.12 -16.25
CA ILE A 22 15.28 -13.44 -17.28
C ILE A 22 14.96 -12.13 -18.00
N GLY A 23 15.34 -12.07 -19.27
CA GLY A 23 15.10 -10.93 -20.12
C GLY A 23 13.66 -10.85 -20.61
N LEU A 24 13.18 -9.63 -20.78
CA LEU A 24 12.31 -9.25 -21.90
C LEU A 24 12.45 -7.74 -22.11
N CYS A 25 13.29 -7.36 -23.08
CA CYS A 25 13.33 -5.99 -23.57
C CYS A 25 12.19 -5.87 -24.59
N ALA A 26 11.14 -5.12 -24.26
CA ALA A 26 10.07 -4.76 -25.18
C ALA A 26 9.92 -3.23 -25.23
N ILE A 27 10.59 -2.65 -26.23
CA ILE A 27 10.17 -1.53 -27.09
C ILE A 27 9.61 -0.27 -26.41
N LEU A 28 10.40 0.81 -26.50
CA LEU A 28 9.96 2.21 -26.30
C LEU A 28 8.76 2.54 -27.20
N THR A 29 7.63 2.86 -26.57
CA THR A 29 6.71 3.88 -27.08
C THR A 29 6.32 4.78 -25.90
N ALA A 30 6.49 6.08 -26.08
CA ALA A 30 6.15 7.08 -25.08
C ALA A 30 4.63 7.14 -24.90
N THR A 31 4.16 6.67 -23.75
CA THR A 31 2.85 7.02 -23.21
C THR A 31 3.03 7.35 -21.73
N ALA A 32 2.40 8.46 -21.31
CA ALA A 32 2.39 9.08 -19.98
C ALA A 32 2.51 8.11 -18.79
N PRO A 33 3.01 8.57 -17.62
CA PRO A 33 3.11 7.71 -16.44
C PRO A 33 1.71 7.18 -16.11
N THR A 34 1.48 5.91 -16.37
CA THR A 34 0.29 5.21 -15.94
C THR A 34 0.39 5.12 -14.42
N ALA A 35 -0.23 6.10 -13.75
CA ALA A 35 -0.63 5.98 -12.37
C ALA A 35 -1.54 4.75 -12.26
N ALA A 36 -0.98 3.61 -11.84
CA ALA A 36 -1.66 2.50 -11.15
C ALA A 36 -0.77 1.25 -11.17
N GLN A 37 0.38 1.32 -10.50
CA GLN A 37 1.02 0.13 -9.94
C GLN A 37 1.04 0.30 -8.42
N THR A 38 -0.10 0.70 -7.84
CA THR A 38 -0.27 0.64 -6.38
C THR A 38 -0.61 -0.79 -6.05
N SER A 39 0.45 -1.53 -5.68
CA SER A 39 0.46 -2.68 -4.78
C SER A 39 -0.78 -3.56 -4.84
N GLY A 40 -0.65 -4.75 -5.44
CA GLY A 40 -1.62 -5.86 -5.45
C GLY A 40 -2.34 -6.07 -4.12
N SER A 41 -3.38 -5.27 -3.95
CA SER A 41 -4.69 -5.47 -3.37
C SER A 41 -4.81 -6.70 -2.47
N GLY A 42 -4.57 -6.47 -1.16
CA GLY A 42 -5.07 -7.39 -0.12
C GLY A 42 -6.57 -7.67 -0.30
N THR A 43 -7.30 -6.75 -0.92
CA THR A 43 -8.68 -6.94 -1.33
C THR A 43 -8.93 -8.07 -2.33
N ASP A 44 -7.95 -8.52 -3.13
CA ASP A 44 -8.12 -9.67 -4.05
C ASP A 44 -8.39 -10.97 -3.30
N LYS A 45 -7.68 -11.17 -2.18
CA LYS A 45 -7.92 -12.31 -1.29
C LYS A 45 -9.33 -12.24 -0.70
N ILE A 46 -9.82 -11.04 -0.42
CA ILE A 46 -11.17 -10.83 0.10
C ILE A 46 -12.19 -11.13 -0.98
N THR A 47 -12.08 -10.55 -2.18
CA THR A 47 -13.05 -10.69 -3.27
C THR A 47 -13.16 -12.12 -3.81
N SER A 48 -12.06 -12.88 -3.81
CA SER A 48 -12.02 -14.29 -4.25
C SER A 48 -12.53 -15.29 -3.20
N SER A 49 -12.78 -14.85 -1.95
CA SER A 49 -13.19 -15.78 -0.88
C SER A 49 -14.68 -16.16 -0.95
N SER A 50 -14.97 -17.45 -0.77
CA SER A 50 -16.33 -17.99 -0.63
C SER A 50 -16.88 -17.81 0.79
N VAL A 51 -18.20 -17.98 0.97
CA VAL A 51 -18.87 -17.85 2.28
C VAL A 51 -18.37 -18.86 3.31
N GLU A 52 -17.92 -20.05 2.87
CA GLU A 52 -17.32 -21.07 3.75
C GLU A 52 -16.08 -20.56 4.48
N LYS A 53 -15.33 -19.64 3.84
CA LYS A 53 -14.15 -18.99 4.42
C LYS A 53 -14.48 -17.65 5.09
N LYS A 54 -15.75 -17.38 5.39
CA LYS A 54 -16.22 -16.11 5.95
C LYS A 54 -15.40 -15.64 7.14
N ASN A 55 -15.18 -16.51 8.12
CA ASN A 55 -14.43 -16.16 9.32
C ASN A 55 -12.97 -15.78 9.00
N GLU A 56 -12.33 -16.50 8.07
CA GLU A 56 -10.97 -16.18 7.60
C GLU A 56 -10.93 -14.86 6.83
N THR A 57 -11.92 -14.60 5.97
CA THR A 57 -12.03 -13.34 5.22
C THR A 57 -12.23 -12.16 6.15
N VAL A 58 -13.09 -12.30 7.17
CA VAL A 58 -13.34 -11.25 8.17
C VAL A 58 -12.09 -11.01 9.02
N ALA A 59 -11.41 -12.07 9.47
CA ALA A 59 -10.15 -11.94 10.22
C ALA A 59 -9.07 -11.23 9.38
N TYR A 60 -8.96 -11.58 8.10
CA TYR A 60 -8.05 -10.93 7.19
C TYR A 60 -8.42 -9.46 6.94
N GLY A 61 -9.70 -9.14 6.77
CA GLY A 61 -10.19 -7.77 6.68
C GLY A 61 -9.89 -6.94 7.94
N LYS A 62 -10.03 -7.54 9.13
CA LYS A 62 -9.62 -6.91 10.40
C LYS A 62 -8.11 -6.63 10.45
N LYS A 63 -7.29 -7.57 9.97
CA LYS A 63 -5.84 -7.37 9.88
C LYS A 63 -5.48 -6.22 8.95
N LEU A 64 -6.11 -6.15 7.77
CA LEU A 64 -5.91 -5.04 6.83
C LEU A 64 -6.32 -3.68 7.40
N MET A 65 -7.44 -3.62 8.13
CA MET A 65 -7.86 -2.42 8.86
C MET A 65 -6.83 -2.02 9.92
N SER A 66 -6.34 -2.99 10.70
CA SER A 66 -5.38 -2.75 11.77
C SER A 66 -4.04 -2.22 11.23
N ASP A 67 -3.52 -2.81 10.15
CA ASP A 67 -2.29 -2.35 9.50
C ASP A 67 -2.42 -0.91 9.00
N LEU A 68 -3.57 -0.59 8.40
CA LEU A 68 -3.84 0.75 7.91
C LEU A 68 -4.06 1.76 9.05
N ASP A 69 -4.66 1.36 10.18
CA ASP A 69 -4.81 2.22 11.36
C ASP A 69 -3.46 2.65 11.93
N VAL A 70 -2.48 1.74 11.97
CA VAL A 70 -1.11 2.05 12.37
C VAL A 70 -0.49 3.09 11.44
N LYS A 71 -0.66 2.92 10.12
CA LYS A 71 -0.17 3.87 9.11
C LYS A 71 -0.85 5.23 9.21
N ILE A 72 -2.16 5.27 9.46
CA ILE A 72 -2.92 6.52 9.66
C ILE A 72 -2.41 7.26 10.90
N LYS A 73 -2.15 6.55 12.01
CA LYS A 73 -1.59 7.15 13.22
C LYS A 73 -0.19 7.72 13.02
N ASP A 74 0.66 7.00 12.30
CA ASP A 74 1.99 7.49 11.93
C ASP A 74 1.87 8.77 11.08
N LEU A 75 0.99 8.76 10.08
CA LEU A 75 0.71 9.92 9.24
C LEU A 75 0.18 11.12 10.05
N GLU A 76 -0.75 10.90 10.99
CA GLU A 76 -1.21 11.94 11.93
C GLU A 76 -0.06 12.54 12.75
N GLY A 77 0.87 11.69 13.19
CA GLY A 77 2.08 12.13 13.90
C GLY A 77 3.00 12.99 13.03
N GLN A 78 3.21 12.60 11.77
CA GLN A 78 3.98 13.38 10.80
C GLN A 78 3.33 14.75 10.52
N ILE A 79 2.02 14.80 10.25
CA ILE A 79 1.27 16.06 10.03
C ILE A 79 1.35 16.98 11.26
N SER A 80 1.29 16.40 12.46
CA SER A 80 1.32 17.19 13.70
C SER A 80 2.66 17.89 13.89
N ARG A 81 3.76 17.22 13.52
CA ARG A 81 5.13 17.72 13.59
C ARG A 81 5.48 18.67 12.44
N ASP A 82 4.81 18.53 11.30
CA ASP A 82 5.00 19.42 10.17
C ASP A 82 4.57 20.84 10.52
N THR A 83 5.34 21.84 10.08
CA THR A 83 5.05 23.27 10.25
C THR A 83 4.98 24.01 8.91
N GLY A 84 5.01 23.27 7.80
CA GLY A 84 5.03 23.81 6.45
C GLY A 84 3.65 24.20 5.93
N ALA A 85 3.64 24.82 4.75
CA ALA A 85 2.41 25.21 4.05
C ALA A 85 1.52 24.00 3.69
N ALA A 86 2.12 22.81 3.56
CA ALA A 86 1.43 21.55 3.27
C ALA A 86 0.56 21.04 4.44
N LYS A 87 0.82 21.48 5.68
CA LYS A 87 0.10 21.03 6.89
C LYS A 87 -1.42 21.19 6.77
N ALA A 88 -1.89 22.34 6.27
CA ALA A 88 -3.32 22.62 6.20
C ALA A 88 -4.05 21.71 5.21
N ASP A 89 -3.41 21.38 4.07
CA ASP A 89 -3.95 20.43 3.09
C ASP A 89 -3.92 19.01 3.65
N ALA A 90 -2.80 18.58 4.24
CA ALA A 90 -2.68 17.27 4.87
C ALA A 90 -3.69 17.08 6.02
N GLN A 91 -3.95 18.13 6.82
CA GLN A 91 -4.99 18.12 7.86
C GLN A 91 -6.42 18.03 7.31
N ARG A 92 -6.70 18.52 6.10
CA ARG A 92 -8.00 18.33 5.45
C ARG A 92 -8.13 16.88 4.96
N GLN A 93 -7.08 16.37 4.31
CA GLN A 93 -7.06 15.01 3.77
C GLN A 93 -7.11 13.94 4.87
N ILE A 94 -6.45 14.14 6.01
CA ILE A 94 -6.53 13.20 7.13
C ILE A 94 -7.92 13.15 7.76
N LYS A 95 -8.69 14.24 7.73
CA LYS A 95 -10.09 14.23 8.20
C LYS A 95 -10.96 13.38 7.28
N GLU A 96 -10.84 13.56 5.96
CA GLU A 96 -11.52 12.72 4.97
C GLU A 96 -11.13 11.24 5.12
N LEU A 97 -9.83 10.98 5.33
CA LEU A 97 -9.30 9.64 5.57
C LEU A 97 -9.95 8.96 6.79
N LYS A 98 -10.12 9.69 7.89
CA LYS A 98 -10.76 9.17 9.11
C LYS A 98 -12.24 8.85 8.90
N VAL A 99 -12.94 9.64 8.08
CA VAL A 99 -14.33 9.35 7.69
C VAL A 99 -14.39 8.04 6.91
N LYS A 100 -13.59 7.90 5.84
CA LYS A 100 -13.52 6.66 5.04
C LYS A 100 -13.12 5.45 5.89
N ARG A 101 -12.24 5.62 6.89
CA ARG A 101 -11.83 4.56 7.82
C ARG A 101 -13.00 4.10 8.68
N ALA A 102 -13.81 5.03 9.17
CA ALA A 102 -15.01 4.72 9.93
C ALA A 102 -16.06 4.01 9.06
N GLU A 103 -16.28 4.46 7.82
CA GLU A 103 -17.20 3.81 6.87
C GLU A 103 -16.75 2.40 6.51
N THR A 104 -15.46 2.21 6.20
CA THR A 104 -14.91 0.90 5.88
C THR A 104 -14.98 -0.05 7.08
N SER A 105 -14.81 0.46 8.30
CA SER A 105 -15.01 -0.32 9.53
C SER A 105 -16.45 -0.81 9.67
N LYS A 106 -17.45 0.01 9.30
CA LYS A 106 -18.85 -0.43 9.28
C LYS A 106 -19.06 -1.52 8.23
N LYS A 107 -18.47 -1.37 7.04
CA LYS A 107 -18.56 -2.37 5.96
C LYS A 107 -17.93 -3.71 6.35
N LEU A 108 -16.81 -3.70 7.06
CA LEU A 108 -16.17 -4.92 7.59
C LEU A 108 -17.06 -5.62 8.63
N ASP A 109 -17.74 -4.84 9.45
CA ASP A 109 -18.65 -5.31 10.49
C ASP A 109 -19.94 -5.88 9.87
N GLU A 110 -20.47 -5.24 8.82
CA GLU A 110 -21.53 -5.79 7.95
C GLU A 110 -21.10 -7.09 7.27
N LEU A 111 -19.88 -7.17 6.74
CA LEU A 111 -19.31 -8.39 6.19
C LEU A 111 -19.28 -9.51 7.25
N GLY A 112 -18.86 -9.19 8.47
CA GLY A 112 -18.87 -10.12 9.62
C GLY A 112 -20.25 -10.67 9.95
N ARG A 113 -21.31 -9.89 9.74
CA ARG A 113 -22.71 -10.30 9.98
C ARG A 113 -23.42 -10.90 8.78
N ALA A 114 -22.86 -10.79 7.57
CA ALA A 114 -23.54 -11.18 6.35
C ALA A 114 -23.93 -12.67 6.33
N THR A 115 -25.13 -12.96 5.83
CA THR A 115 -25.60 -14.33 5.56
C THR A 115 -25.04 -14.83 4.23
N ALA A 116 -25.18 -16.11 3.92
CA ALA A 116 -24.74 -16.66 2.63
C ALA A 116 -25.37 -15.93 1.43
N GLN A 117 -26.64 -15.54 1.52
CA GLN A 117 -27.32 -14.78 0.47
C GLN A 117 -26.74 -13.37 0.25
N SER A 118 -26.28 -12.71 1.31
CA SER A 118 -25.74 -11.34 1.23
C SER A 118 -24.21 -11.28 1.16
N TRP A 119 -23.53 -12.43 1.31
CA TRP A 119 -22.07 -12.52 1.45
C TRP A 119 -21.31 -11.88 0.28
N GLU A 120 -21.69 -12.19 -0.95
CA GLU A 120 -21.01 -11.66 -2.13
C GLU A 120 -21.11 -10.13 -2.21
N SER A 121 -22.30 -9.58 -1.91
CA SER A 121 -22.54 -8.14 -1.95
C SER A 121 -21.76 -7.39 -0.86
N THR A 122 -21.82 -7.88 0.39
CA THR A 122 -21.12 -7.24 1.50
C THR A 122 -19.60 -7.35 1.38
N LYS A 123 -19.10 -8.48 0.84
CA LYS A 123 -17.69 -8.68 0.51
C LYS A 123 -17.19 -7.66 -0.51
N ARG A 124 -17.95 -7.48 -1.59
CA ARG A 124 -17.64 -6.48 -2.63
C ARG A 124 -17.69 -5.07 -2.07
N GLY A 125 -18.69 -4.75 -1.26
CA GLY A 125 -18.82 -3.45 -0.59
C GLY A 125 -17.66 -3.13 0.35
N PHE A 126 -17.21 -4.10 1.15
CA PHE A 126 -16.02 -3.92 1.98
C PHE A 126 -14.75 -3.75 1.15
N ALA A 127 -14.56 -4.56 0.10
CA ALA A 127 -13.39 -4.46 -0.77
C ALA A 127 -13.30 -3.11 -1.50
N ASP A 128 -14.44 -2.58 -1.95
CA ASP A 128 -14.54 -1.27 -2.59
C ASP A 128 -14.21 -0.14 -1.61
N SER A 129 -14.87 -0.11 -0.43
CA SER A 129 -14.56 0.89 0.59
C SER A 129 -13.10 0.80 1.07
N TYR A 130 -12.51 -0.39 1.14
CA TYR A 130 -11.10 -0.53 1.48
C TYR A 130 -10.18 0.09 0.43
N LYS A 131 -10.46 -0.09 -0.87
CA LYS A 131 -9.69 0.53 -1.95
C LYS A 131 -9.78 2.05 -1.89
N ASP A 132 -10.98 2.59 -1.71
CA ASP A 132 -11.20 4.02 -1.55
C ASP A 132 -10.45 4.59 -0.33
N LEU A 133 -10.45 3.84 0.79
CA LEU A 133 -9.67 4.19 1.97
C LEU A 133 -8.16 4.18 1.70
N GLN A 134 -7.64 3.18 0.98
CA GLN A 134 -6.22 3.13 0.61
C GLN A 134 -5.83 4.31 -0.29
N GLN A 135 -6.68 4.69 -1.24
CA GLN A 135 -6.42 5.85 -2.11
C GLN A 135 -6.43 7.17 -1.32
N ALA A 136 -7.34 7.32 -0.37
CA ALA A 136 -7.34 8.49 0.51
C ALA A 136 -6.08 8.56 1.38
N TYR A 137 -5.58 7.41 1.84
CA TYR A 137 -4.32 7.34 2.60
C TYR A 137 -3.14 7.75 1.73
N ASP A 138 -3.04 7.21 0.51
CA ASP A 138 -1.97 7.53 -0.44
C ASP A 138 -1.94 9.03 -0.77
N LYS A 139 -3.11 9.62 -1.01
CA LYS A 139 -3.26 11.07 -1.23
C LYS A 139 -2.76 11.89 -0.04
N ALA A 140 -3.19 11.54 1.17
CA ALA A 140 -2.77 12.19 2.41
C ALA A 140 -1.26 12.08 2.65
N ALA A 141 -0.67 10.90 2.40
CA ALA A 141 0.76 10.68 2.49
C ALA A 141 1.55 11.46 1.42
N ALA A 142 1.02 11.58 0.21
CA ALA A 142 1.65 12.34 -0.87
C ALA A 142 1.69 13.83 -0.59
N SER A 143 0.69 14.40 0.10
CA SER A 143 0.70 15.82 0.48
C SER A 143 1.79 16.19 1.48
N LEU A 144 2.31 15.24 2.28
CA LEU A 144 3.44 15.47 3.19
C LEU A 144 4.82 15.34 2.53
N LYS A 145 4.89 14.70 1.36
CA LYS A 145 6.15 14.54 0.61
C LYS A 145 6.45 15.72 -0.31
N LYS A 146 5.54 16.68 -0.42
CA LYS A 146 5.65 17.88 -1.27
C LYS A 146 6.17 19.04 -0.44
#